data_AF-A0A662UXV4-F1
#
_entry.id   AF-A0A662UXV4-F1
#
_cell.length_a   1.000
_cell.length_b   1.000
_cell.length_c   1.000
_cell.angle_alpha   90.00
_cell.angle_beta   90.00
_cell.angle_gamma   90.00
#
_symmetry.space_group_name_H-M   'P 1'
#
loop_
_entity.id
_entity.type
_entity.pdbx_description
1 polymer ?
#
loop_
_entity_poly.entity_id
_entity_poly.type
_entity_poly.pdbx_seq_one_letter_code
_entity_poly.pdbx_strand_id
1 'polypeptide(L)' 'MKYCEDNGIKTVLVYDLSRFGRSLPEAVQALKKLLDMGYTVIITRFNLKANLDNIAGKVMTYTLLMAREFERDFSG' A
#
# COMPACT_ATOMS: atom_id res chain seq x y z
N MET A 1 -11.14 -3.60 10.16
CA MET A 1 -11.27 -2.14 9.92
C MET A 1 -12.34 -1.49 10.78
N LYS A 2 -13.45 -2.16 11.13
CA LYS A 2 -14.50 -1.64 12.01
C LYS A 2 -13.99 -0.89 13.26
N TYR A 3 -13.06 -1.47 14.03
CA TYR A 3 -12.46 -0.78 15.17
C TYR A 3 -11.79 0.56 14.80
N CYS A 4 -11.06 0.62 13.69
CA CYS A 4 -10.42 1.85 13.24
C CYS A 4 -11.45 2.90 12.82
N GLU A 5 -12.50 2.48 12.12
CA GLU A 5 -13.61 3.35 11.67
C GLU A 5 -14.36 3.93 12.86
N ASP A 6 -14.74 3.07 13.82
CA ASP A 6 -15.50 3.45 15.02
C ASP A 6 -14.72 4.42 15.93
N ASN A 7 -13.38 4.45 15.82
CA ASN A 7 -12.49 5.29 16.64
C ASN A 7 -11.82 6.43 15.86
N GLY A 8 -12.23 6.70 14.62
CA GLY A 8 -11.65 7.77 13.80
C GLY A 8 -10.16 7.58 13.46
N ILE A 9 -9.64 6.35 13.56
CA ILE A 9 -8.26 6.03 13.22
C ILE A 9 -8.15 6.01 11.70
N LYS A 10 -7.44 7.01 11.14
CA LYS A 10 -7.19 7.12 9.70
C LYS A 10 -5.76 6.80 9.29
N THR A 11 -4.88 6.48 10.23
CA THR A 11 -3.48 6.15 9.92
C THR A 11 -3.18 4.71 10.31
N VAL A 12 -2.61 3.96 9.37
CA VAL A 12 -2.13 2.59 9.57
C VAL A 12 -0.62 2.57 9.43
N LEU A 13 0.08 2.13 10.48
CA LEU A 13 1.50 1.82 10.41
C LEU A 13 1.68 0.34 10.05
N VAL A 14 2.53 0.08 9.07
CA VAL A 14 3.00 -1.26 8.74
C VAL A 14 4.51 -1.26 8.67
N TYR A 15 5.12 -2.39 9.03
CA TYR A 15 6.58 -2.52 8.92
C TYR A 15 7.00 -2.56 7.45
N ASP A 16 6.38 -3.42 6.65
CA ASP A 16 6.73 -3.64 5.25
C ASP A 16 5.51 -4.12 4.44
N LEU A 17 5.61 -4.05 3.10
CA LEU A 17 4.50 -4.38 2.19
C LEU A 17 4.10 -5.86 2.19
N SER A 18 4.97 -6.79 2.60
CA SER A 18 4.60 -8.21 2.71
C SER A 18 3.52 -8.47 3.77
N ARG A 19 3.23 -7.48 4.62
CA ARG A 19 2.13 -7.54 5.59
C ARG A 19 0.75 -7.36 4.96
N PHE A 20 0.67 -6.91 3.71
CA PHE A 20 -0.60 -6.73 3.00
C PHE A 20 -1.06 -7.94 2.18
N GLY A 21 -0.19 -8.89 1.89
CA GLY A 21 -0.53 -10.05 1.07
C GLY A 21 0.65 -10.99 0.87
N ARG A 22 0.37 -12.20 0.37
CA ARG A 22 1.41 -13.19 0.07
C ARG A 22 2.02 -12.98 -1.31
N SER A 23 1.37 -12.16 -2.13
CA SER A 23 1.84 -11.74 -3.45
C SER A 23 1.78 -10.22 -3.60
N LEU A 24 2.63 -9.67 -4.46
CA LEU A 24 2.62 -8.25 -4.79
C LEU A 24 1.26 -7.75 -5.33
N PRO A 25 0.54 -8.49 -6.21
CA PRO A 25 -0.84 -8.17 -6.60
C PRO A 25 -1.80 -7.95 -5.42
N GLU A 26 -1.81 -8.88 -4.46
CA GLU A 26 -2.67 -8.83 -3.28
C GLU A 26 -2.31 -7.63 -2.41
N ALA A 27 -1.01 -7.41 -2.19
CA ALA A 27 -0.51 -6.30 -1.39
C ALA A 27 -0.90 -4.94 -1.99
N VAL A 28 -0.80 -4.79 -3.31
CA VAL A 28 -1.18 -3.56 -4.02
C VAL A 28 -2.69 -3.34 -3.98
N GLN A 29 -3.52 -4.37 -4.18
CA GLN A 29 -4.97 -4.23 -4.07
C GLN A 29 -5.41 -3.85 -2.66
N ALA A 30 -4.83 -4.46 -1.63
CA ALA A 30 -5.13 -4.14 -0.24
C ALA A 30 -4.72 -2.70 0.11
N LEU A 31 -3.53 -2.27 -0.34
CA LEU A 31 -3.07 -0.89 -0.19
C LEU A 31 -4.01 0.10 -0.87
N LYS A 32 -4.37 -0.15 -2.14
CA LYS A 32 -5.31 0.70 -2.89
C LYS A 32 -6.64 0.85 -2.16
N LYS A 33 -7.21 -0.26 -1.68
CA LYS A 33 -8.48 -0.24 -0.94
C LYS A 33 -8.41 0.62 0.32
N LEU A 34 -7.31 0.56 1.07
CA LEU A 34 -7.13 1.39 2.26
C LEU A 34 -7.05 2.87 1.92
N LEU A 35 -6.31 3.19 0.88
CA LEU A 35 -6.18 4.56 0.43
C LEU A 35 -7.53 5.11 -0.11
N ASP A 36 -8.29 4.31 -0.87
CA ASP A 36 -9.64 4.65 -1.35
C ASP A 36 -10.62 4.86 -0.19
N MET A 37 -10.41 4.18 0.95
CA MET A 37 -11.17 4.36 2.20
C MET A 37 -10.72 5.60 3.02
N GLY A 38 -9.76 6.37 2.50
CA GLY A 38 -9.23 7.58 3.14
C GLY A 38 -8.23 7.31 4.25
N TYR A 39 -7.60 6.14 4.29
CA TYR A 39 -6.51 5.87 5.23
C TYR A 39 -5.18 6.37 4.69
N THR A 40 -4.33 6.88 5.58
CA THR A 40 -2.90 7.07 5.34
C THR A 40 -2.15 5.81 5.77
N VAL A 41 -1.29 5.28 4.90
CA VAL A 41 -0.47 4.10 5.21
C VAL A 41 1.00 4.51 5.33
N ILE A 42 1.64 4.17 6.45
CA ILE A 42 3.05 4.44 6.71
C ILE A 42 3.81 3.11 6.75
N ILE A 43 4.80 2.97 5.86
CA ILE A 43 5.66 1.78 5.77
C ILE A 43 7.01 2.11 6.43
N THR A 44 7.23 1.60 7.63
CA THR A 44 8.33 2.05 8.49
C THR A 44 9.69 1.51 8.08
N ARG A 45 9.78 0.31 7.46
CA ARG A 45 11.05 -0.28 7.00
C ARG A 45 11.83 0.61 6.02
N PHE A 46 11.14 1.50 5.31
CA PHE A 46 11.72 2.44 4.36
C PHE A 46 11.43 3.91 4.70
N ASN A 47 10.81 4.19 5.86
CA ASN A 47 10.32 5.51 6.25
C ASN A 47 9.39 6.16 5.18
N LEU A 48 8.57 5.35 4.52
CA LEU A 48 7.73 5.77 3.40
C LEU A 48 6.31 6.10 3.89
N LYS A 49 5.80 7.28 3.51
CA LYS A 49 4.42 7.70 3.76
C LYS A 49 3.62 7.63 2.46
N ALA A 50 2.76 6.62 2.34
CA ALA A 50 1.83 6.51 1.22
C ALA A 50 0.59 7.36 1.52
N ASN A 51 0.47 8.47 0.82
CA ASN A 51 -0.74 9.29 0.76
C ASN A 51 -1.07 9.54 -0.72
N LEU A 52 -2.30 9.24 -1.15
CA LEU A 52 -2.75 9.47 -2.54
C LEU A 52 -2.83 10.96 -2.91
N ASP A 53 -2.91 11.86 -1.94
CA ASP A 53 -2.87 13.30 -2.17
C ASP A 53 -1.46 13.81 -2.41
N ASN A 54 -0.44 12.98 -2.17
CA ASN A 54 0.97 13.31 -2.38
C ASN A 54 1.51 12.54 -3.60
N ILE A 55 2.19 13.25 -4.50
CA ILE A 55 2.87 12.71 -5.69
C ILE A 55 3.72 11.49 -5.33
N ALA A 56 4.40 11.49 -4.18
CA ALA A 56 5.21 10.37 -3.70
C ALA A 56 4.40 9.08 -3.49
N GLY A 57 3.16 9.16 -2.98
CA GLY A 57 2.28 7.99 -2.80
C GLY A 57 1.74 7.45 -4.12
N LYS A 58 1.47 8.33 -5.08
CA LYS A 58 1.11 7.94 -6.46
C LYS A 58 2.29 7.24 -7.15
N VAL A 59 3.48 7.84 -7.10
CA VAL A 59 4.72 7.26 -7.66
C VAL A 59 4.99 5.88 -7.08
N MET A 60 4.89 5.73 -5.76
CA MET A 60 5.09 4.41 -5.14
C MET A 60 4.07 3.37 -5.60
N THR A 61 2.79 3.75 -5.71
CA THR A 61 1.76 2.85 -6.27
C THR A 61 2.12 2.43 -7.70
N TYR A 62 2.55 3.37 -8.54
CA TYR A 62 2.99 3.08 -9.91
C TYR A 62 4.24 2.20 -9.95
N THR A 63 5.23 2.45 -9.10
CA THR A 63 6.44 1.61 -9.03
C THR A 63 6.11 0.18 -8.61
N LEU A 64 5.20 -0.02 -7.65
CA LEU A 64 4.76 -1.35 -7.24
C LEU A 64 3.97 -2.06 -8.34
N LEU A 65 3.14 -1.33 -9.09
CA LEU A 65 2.45 -1.87 -10.27
C LEU A 65 3.44 -2.28 -11.37
N MET A 66 4.44 -1.44 -11.65
CA MET A 66 5.49 -1.76 -12.63
C MET A 66 6.35 -2.94 -12.19
N ALA A 67 6.73 -3.02 -10.91
CA ALA A 67 7.47 -4.16 -10.37
C ALA A 67 6.70 -5.47 -10.53
N ARG A 68 5.37 -5.44 -10.34
CA ARG A 68 4.49 -6.58 -10.59
C ARG A 68 4.45 -7.00 -12.06
N GLU A 69 4.35 -6.04 -12.98
CA GLU A 69 4.38 -6.35 -14.42
C GLU A 69 5.72 -6.98 -14.80
N PHE A 70 6.82 -6.43 -14.28
CA PHE A 70 8.16 -6.95 -14.50
C PHE A 70 8.34 -8.38 -13.94
N GLU A 71 7.87 -8.67 -12.72
CA GLU A 71 7.92 -10.02 -12.15
C GLU A 71 7.11 -11.03 -12.98
N ARG A 72 5.95 -10.64 -13.51
CA ARG A 72 5.13 -11.50 -14.38
C ARG A 72 5.85 -11.84 -15.68
N ASP A 73 6.53 -10.87 -16.28
CA ASP A 73 7.21 -11.03 -17.56
C ASP A 73 8.51 -11.86 -17.43
N PHE A 74 9.14 -11.91 -16.25
CA PHE A 74 10.34 -12.72 -15.98
C PHE A 74 10.05 -14.11 -15.41
N SER A 75 8.82 -14.37 -14.96
CA SER A 75 8.39 -15.67 -14.43
C SER A 75 7.73 -16.55 -15.50
N GLY A 76 7.73 -16.11 -16.77
CA GLY A 76 7.18 -16.83 -17.92
C GLY A 76 8.22 -17.64 -18.68
#